data_AF-A0A7J7LIJ5-F1
#
_entry.id   AF-A0A7J7LIJ5-F1
#
_cell.length_a   1.000
_cell.length_b   1.000
_cell.length_c   1.000
_cell.angle_alpha   90.00
_cell.angle_beta   90.00
_cell.angle_gamma   90.00
#
_symmetry.space_group_name_H-M   'P 1'
#
loop_
_entity.id
_entity.type
_entity.pdbx_description
1 polymer ?
#
loop_
_entity_poly.entity_id
_entity_poly.type
_entity_poly.pdbx_seq_one_letter_code
_entity_poly.pdbx_strand_id
1 'polypeptide(L)'
;MQTGMTTFGKAFYRNQSDLVPNLVAKLEALRDEYMRFAMDTCSAVLMEYHSAVETITDILLEEGKIEADEIWKIYRSYLRTPQSRVDLVDEYGALAYAGRWGIHGISLPGRATFAPGNVGFVTYGAPRPLETQIISEETWKLIDGIWDKRIQEIKEEVSIEIEEDTKKVVK
;
A
#
# COMPACT_ATOMS: atom_id res chain seq x y z
N MET A 1 -3.25 3.84 -10.00
CA MET A 1 -3.10 2.39 -9.77
C MET A 1 -4.47 1.80 -9.49
N GLN A 2 -4.87 0.76 -10.22
CA GLN A 2 -6.15 0.08 -10.03
C GLN A 2 -6.07 -0.76 -8.74
N THR A 3 -6.62 -0.27 -7.63
CA THR A 3 -6.58 -0.89 -6.30
C THR A 3 -7.58 -2.04 -6.12
N GLY A 4 -8.21 -2.51 -7.21
CA GLY A 4 -9.28 -3.51 -7.17
C GLY A 4 -8.84 -4.98 -7.09
N MET A 5 -7.58 -5.26 -6.75
CA MET A 5 -7.07 -6.63 -6.59
C MET A 5 -7.24 -7.19 -5.18
N THR A 6 -7.63 -6.36 -4.20
CA THR A 6 -7.79 -6.77 -2.80
C THR A 6 -9.26 -6.87 -2.41
N THR A 7 -9.55 -7.61 -1.35
CA THR A 7 -10.86 -7.73 -0.69
C THR A 7 -11.38 -6.40 -0.15
N PHE A 8 -10.55 -5.36 -0.10
CA PHE A 8 -10.95 -3.99 0.19
C PHE A 8 -11.91 -3.41 -0.86
N GLY A 9 -11.97 -4.02 -2.05
CA GLY A 9 -12.94 -3.74 -3.08
C GLY A 9 -12.42 -2.83 -4.20
N LYS A 10 -13.25 -2.69 -5.24
CA LYS A 10 -12.95 -1.87 -6.42
C LYS A 10 -13.24 -0.39 -6.15
N ALA A 11 -12.47 0.22 -5.25
CA ALA A 11 -12.50 1.65 -5.03
C ALA A 11 -11.08 2.21 -5.19
N PHE A 12 -10.98 3.31 -5.92
CA PHE A 12 -9.71 4.00 -6.15
C PHE A 12 -9.46 4.98 -5.02
N TYR A 13 -8.41 4.74 -4.23
CA TYR A 13 -7.93 5.66 -3.21
C TYR A 13 -6.51 6.06 -3.58
N ARG A 14 -6.25 7.36 -3.77
CA ARG A 14 -4.91 7.88 -4.10
C ARG A 14 -4.28 8.52 -2.86
N ASN A 15 -5.09 9.26 -2.11
CA ASN A 15 -4.68 9.97 -0.90
C ASN A 15 -5.48 9.50 0.31
N GLN A 16 -4.94 9.72 1.52
CA GLN A 16 -5.63 9.43 2.77
C GLN A 16 -6.93 10.25 2.94
N SER A 17 -7.00 11.43 2.30
CA SER A 17 -8.21 12.26 2.24
C SER A 17 -9.37 11.61 1.49
N ASP A 18 -9.08 10.65 0.60
CA ASP A 18 -10.09 9.96 -0.21
C ASP A 18 -10.76 8.82 0.57
N LEU A 19 -10.14 8.42 1.69
CA LEU A 19 -10.62 7.36 2.56
C LEU A 19 -11.57 7.95 3.61
N VAL A 20 -12.71 7.29 3.78
CA VAL A 20 -13.58 7.56 4.93
C VAL A 20 -12.78 7.20 6.20
N PRO A 21 -12.80 8.02 7.27
CA PRO A 21 -11.94 7.81 8.44
C PRO A 21 -12.02 6.41 9.08
N ASN A 22 -13.18 5.76 8.99
CA ASN A 22 -13.39 4.40 9.50
C ASN A 22 -12.67 3.32 8.66
N LEU A 23 -12.38 3.59 7.38
CA LEU A 23 -11.73 2.66 6.46
C LEU A 23 -10.21 2.67 6.56
N VAL A 24 -9.63 3.73 7.14
CA VAL A 24 -8.17 3.88 7.30
C VAL A 24 -7.58 2.70 8.06
N ALA A 25 -8.15 2.35 9.22
CA ALA A 25 -7.66 1.24 10.04
C ALA A 25 -7.71 -0.13 9.33
N LYS A 26 -8.68 -0.33 8.44
CA LYS A 26 -8.78 -1.56 7.65
C LYS A 26 -7.75 -1.63 6.54
N LEU A 27 -7.45 -0.50 5.91
CA LEU A 27 -6.40 -0.41 4.90
C LEU A 27 -5.02 -0.63 5.53
N GLU A 28 -4.79 -0.09 6.72
CA GLU A 28 -3.57 -0.34 7.50
C GLU A 28 -3.42 -1.82 7.85
N ALA A 29 -4.48 -2.46 8.36
CA ALA A 29 -4.43 -3.89 8.67
C ALA A 29 -4.18 -4.77 7.44
N LEU A 30 -4.77 -4.43 6.29
CA LEU A 30 -4.51 -5.13 5.05
C LEU A 30 -3.07 -4.91 4.58
N ARG A 31 -2.56 -3.68 4.63
CA ARG A 31 -1.15 -3.38 4.34
C ARG A 31 -0.23 -4.21 5.22
N ASP A 32 -0.49 -4.27 6.52
CA ASP A 32 0.36 -4.97 7.48
C ASP A 32 0.36 -6.48 7.23
N GLU A 33 -0.78 -7.07 6.86
CA GLU A 33 -0.87 -8.49 6.49
C GLU A 33 -0.10 -8.81 5.19
N TYR A 34 -0.17 -7.93 4.20
CA TYR A 34 0.63 -8.05 2.98
C TYR A 34 2.13 -7.89 3.25
N MET A 35 2.50 -6.95 4.14
CA MET A 35 3.88 -6.76 4.56
C MET A 35 4.41 -7.98 5.33
N ARG A 36 3.60 -8.56 6.22
CA ARG A 36 3.91 -9.81 6.92
C ARG A 36 4.22 -10.92 5.92
N PHE A 37 3.31 -11.19 4.98
CA PHE A 37 3.50 -12.23 3.97
C PHE A 37 4.77 -12.00 3.13
N ALA A 38 5.03 -10.75 2.71
CA ALA A 38 6.22 -10.40 1.96
C ALA A 38 7.51 -10.63 2.78
N MET A 39 7.54 -10.19 4.03
CA MET A 39 8.68 -10.40 4.93
C MET A 39 8.95 -11.88 5.21
N ASP A 40 7.90 -12.65 5.48
CA ASP A 40 8.00 -14.09 5.73
C ASP A 40 8.52 -14.82 4.48
N THR A 41 8.04 -14.44 3.29
CA THR A 41 8.50 -14.99 2.01
C THR A 41 9.97 -14.68 1.76
N CYS A 42 10.38 -13.42 1.91
CA CYS A 42 11.79 -13.01 1.77
C CYS A 42 12.69 -13.76 2.76
N SER A 43 12.26 -13.87 4.02
CA SER A 43 13.02 -14.59 5.05
C SER A 43 13.14 -16.08 4.72
N ALA A 44 12.07 -16.73 4.25
CA ALA A 44 12.09 -18.12 3.84
C ALA A 44 13.04 -18.36 2.66
N VAL A 45 13.06 -17.46 1.67
CA VAL A 45 13.99 -17.52 0.53
C VAL A 45 15.43 -17.31 0.99
N LEU A 46 15.70 -16.35 1.89
CA LEU A 46 17.05 -16.16 2.42
C LEU A 46 17.56 -17.40 3.16
N MET A 47 16.70 -18.08 3.91
CA MET A 47 17.04 -19.33 4.60
C MET A 47 17.28 -20.50 3.64
N GLU A 48 16.51 -20.61 2.55
CA GLU A 48 16.73 -21.60 1.48
C GLU A 48 18.16 -21.49 0.92
N TYR A 49 18.65 -20.26 0.75
CA TYR A 49 19.97 -19.97 0.18
C TYR A 49 21.01 -19.53 1.22
N HIS A 50 20.82 -19.80 2.51
CA HIS A 50 21.68 -19.25 3.57
C HIS A 50 23.18 -19.49 3.31
N SER A 51 23.58 -20.70 2.90
CA SER A 51 24.99 -21.02 2.66
C SER A 51 25.58 -20.25 1.47
N ALA A 52 24.78 -20.01 0.43
CA ALA A 52 25.19 -19.21 -0.71
C ALA A 52 25.33 -17.73 -0.31
N VAL A 53 24.40 -17.22 0.50
CA VAL A 53 24.41 -15.85 1.01
C VAL A 53 25.60 -15.61 1.94
N GLU A 54 25.91 -16.55 2.84
CA GLU A 54 27.10 -16.48 3.71
C GLU A 54 28.38 -16.39 2.88
N THR A 55 28.53 -17.25 1.88
CA THR A 55 29.70 -17.23 1.00
C THR A 55 29.83 -15.92 0.22
N ILE A 56 28.72 -15.39 -0.30
CA ILE A 56 28.71 -14.07 -0.96
C ILE A 56 29.12 -12.97 0.02
N THR A 57 28.66 -13.07 1.27
CA THR A 57 28.97 -12.08 2.32
C THR A 57 30.45 -12.13 2.69
N ASP A 58 31.04 -13.32 2.81
CA ASP A 58 32.47 -13.49 3.10
C ASP A 58 33.33 -12.88 1.98
N ILE A 59 33.01 -13.17 0.71
CA ILE A 59 33.72 -12.58 -0.44
C ILE A 59 33.58 -11.05 -0.45
N LEU A 60 32.38 -10.53 -0.17
CA LEU A 60 32.15 -9.08 -0.09
C LEU A 60 32.92 -8.42 1.07
N LEU A 61 33.11 -9.11 2.19
CA LEU A 61 33.88 -8.61 3.33
C LEU A 61 35.38 -8.59 3.03
N GLU A 62 35.89 -9.57 2.29
CA GLU A 62 37.32 -9.68 1.93
C GLU A 62 37.71 -8.77 0.75
N GLU A 63 36.94 -8.81 -0.34
CA GLU A 63 37.29 -8.16 -1.61
C GLU A 63 36.59 -6.81 -1.83
N GLY A 64 35.47 -6.55 -1.13
CA GLY A 64 34.68 -5.33 -1.24
C GLY A 64 33.84 -5.19 -2.52
N LYS A 65 33.95 -6.14 -3.46
CA LYS A 65 33.20 -6.16 -4.73
C LYS A 65 33.00 -7.60 -5.20
N ILE A 66 31.92 -7.85 -5.93
CA ILE A 66 31.64 -9.14 -6.57
C ILE A 66 30.85 -8.88 -7.86
N GLU A 67 31.10 -9.66 -8.92
CA GLU A 67 30.36 -9.52 -10.17
C GLU A 67 29.06 -10.33 -10.17
N ALA A 68 28.06 -9.87 -10.92
CA ALA A 68 26.74 -10.51 -10.97
C ALA A 68 26.80 -11.97 -11.49
N ASP A 69 27.70 -12.25 -12.43
CA ASP A 69 27.89 -13.59 -12.99
C ASP A 69 28.47 -14.57 -11.95
N GLU A 70 29.30 -14.07 -11.04
CA GLU A 70 29.87 -14.86 -9.94
C GLU A 70 28.83 -15.17 -8.88
N ILE A 71 28.02 -14.18 -8.49
CA ILE A 71 26.86 -14.37 -7.61
C ILE A 71 25.97 -15.50 -8.15
N TRP A 72 25.67 -15.48 -9.45
CA TRP A 72 24.81 -16.48 -10.06
C TRP A 72 25.43 -17.88 -10.09
N LYS A 73 26.75 -17.99 -10.26
CA LYS A 73 27.47 -19.27 -10.15
C LYS A 73 27.38 -19.82 -8.73
N ILE A 74 27.54 -18.98 -7.71
CA ILE A 74 27.44 -19.39 -6.30
C ILE A 74 26.04 -19.93 -6.00
N TYR A 75 24.98 -19.22 -6.40
CA TYR A 75 23.62 -19.72 -6.20
C TYR A 75 23.32 -21.06 -6.89
N ARG A 76 24.01 -21.38 -7.99
CA ARG A 76 23.87 -22.67 -8.70
C ARG A 76 24.73 -23.78 -8.13
N SER A 77 25.86 -23.46 -7.51
CA SER A 77 26.80 -24.46 -6.98
C SER A 77 26.41 -24.98 -5.60
N TYR A 78 25.73 -24.16 -4.79
CA TYR A 78 25.32 -24.54 -3.45
C TYR A 78 23.99 -25.31 -3.44
N LEU A 79 23.88 -26.24 -2.49
CA LEU A 79 22.65 -27.00 -2.26
C LEU A 79 21.59 -26.11 -1.61
N ARG A 80 20.34 -26.31 -2.00
CA ARG A 80 19.19 -25.59 -1.44
C ARG A 80 18.68 -26.33 -0.21
N THR A 81 18.47 -25.59 0.87
CA THR A 81 17.74 -26.12 2.04
C THR A 81 16.24 -26.14 1.70
N PRO A 82 15.47 -27.15 2.14
CA PRO A 82 14.03 -27.13 1.98
C PRO A 82 13.43 -25.84 2.57
N GLN A 83 12.61 -25.15 1.77
CA GLN A 83 12.01 -23.88 2.17
C GLN A 83 11.06 -24.08 3.37
N SER A 84 11.12 -23.18 4.33
CA SER A 84 10.17 -23.15 5.44
C SER A 84 8.77 -22.82 4.92
N ARG A 85 7.74 -23.35 5.59
CA ARG A 85 6.35 -23.05 5.24
C ARG A 85 6.05 -21.58 5.52
N VAL A 86 5.55 -20.87 4.52
CA VAL A 86 5.04 -19.50 4.64
C VAL A 86 3.52 -19.55 4.63
N ASP A 87 2.88 -18.91 5.61
CA ASP A 87 1.43 -18.82 5.67
C ASP A 87 0.91 -17.79 4.66
N LEU A 88 -0.10 -18.20 3.88
CA LEU A 88 -0.72 -17.37 2.84
C LEU A 88 -1.38 -16.12 3.42
N VAL A 89 -1.58 -15.11 2.56
CA VAL A 89 -2.28 -13.87 2.91
C VAL A 89 -3.73 -14.17 3.31
N ASP A 90 -4.12 -13.81 4.53
CA ASP A 90 -5.51 -13.86 4.99
C ASP A 90 -6.13 -12.46 5.04
N GLU A 91 -6.59 -11.99 3.89
CA GLU A 91 -7.17 -10.64 3.80
C GLU A 91 -8.50 -10.52 4.57
N TYR A 92 -9.31 -11.58 4.59
CA TYR A 92 -10.59 -11.57 5.28
C TYR A 92 -10.40 -11.54 6.79
N GLY A 93 -9.44 -12.31 7.31
CA GLY A 93 -9.03 -12.27 8.72
C GLY A 93 -8.54 -10.89 9.14
N ALA A 94 -7.67 -10.28 8.33
CA ALA A 94 -7.16 -8.93 8.60
C ALA A 94 -8.27 -7.87 8.64
N LEU A 95 -9.18 -7.89 7.66
CA LEU A 95 -10.31 -6.96 7.62
C LEU A 95 -11.31 -7.21 8.76
N ALA A 96 -11.57 -8.47 9.10
CA ALA A 96 -12.44 -8.83 10.21
C ALA A 96 -11.84 -8.43 11.57
N TYR A 97 -10.51 -8.52 11.73
CA TYR A 97 -9.79 -8.09 12.92
C TYR A 97 -9.85 -6.57 13.10
N ALA A 98 -9.55 -5.80 12.04
CA ALA A 98 -9.60 -4.35 12.06
C ALA A 98 -11.03 -3.78 12.18
N GLY A 99 -12.03 -4.51 11.67
CA GLY A 99 -13.44 -4.17 11.78
C GLY A 99 -14.05 -4.36 13.17
N ARG A 100 -13.31 -4.86 14.18
CA ARG A 100 -13.80 -5.10 15.54
C ARG A 100 -14.01 -3.83 16.39
N TRP A 101 -14.47 -2.73 15.79
CA TRP A 101 -15.21 -1.71 16.54
C TRP A 101 -16.65 -2.19 16.70
N GLY A 102 -16.89 -3.15 17.61
CA GLY A 102 -18.24 -3.64 17.90
C GLY A 102 -18.39 -5.07 18.45
N ILE A 103 -17.32 -5.84 18.58
CA ILE A 103 -17.38 -7.17 19.21
C ILE A 103 -16.44 -7.21 20.40
N HIS A 104 -16.74 -6.38 21.40
CA HIS A 104 -16.39 -6.63 22.78
C HIS A 104 -17.70 -6.93 23.53
N GLY A 105 -18.05 -8.21 23.59
CA GLY A 105 -18.75 -8.78 24.75
C GLY A 105 -20.26 -8.61 24.94
N ILE A 106 -21.05 -7.97 24.06
CA ILE A 106 -22.51 -7.89 24.27
C ILE A 106 -23.26 -8.10 22.94
N SER A 107 -24.06 -9.15 22.86
CA SER A 107 -25.03 -9.43 21.79
C SER A 107 -26.14 -8.38 21.80
N LEU A 108 -25.88 -7.21 21.22
CA LEU A 108 -26.94 -6.26 20.88
C LEU A 108 -27.44 -6.54 19.45
N PRO A 109 -28.72 -6.30 19.14
CA PRO A 109 -29.22 -6.40 17.77
C PRO A 109 -28.62 -5.26 16.93
N GLY A 110 -27.51 -5.53 16.24
CA GLY A 110 -26.83 -4.62 15.33
C GLY A 110 -27.04 -5.00 13.86
N ARG A 111 -27.01 -4.03 12.95
CA ARG A 111 -27.05 -4.28 11.50
C ARG A 111 -25.63 -4.49 10.99
N ALA A 112 -25.35 -5.68 10.47
CA ALA A 112 -24.11 -5.97 9.75
C ALA A 112 -24.22 -5.48 8.30
N THR A 113 -23.24 -4.69 7.83
CA THR A 113 -23.19 -4.24 6.44
C THR A 113 -22.09 -4.99 5.69
N PHE A 114 -22.48 -5.82 4.72
CA PHE A 114 -21.55 -6.53 3.84
C PHE A 114 -21.37 -5.74 2.53
N ALA A 115 -20.67 -4.61 2.60
CA ALA A 115 -20.27 -3.84 1.42
C ALA A 115 -18.74 -3.90 1.27
N PRO A 116 -18.18 -3.84 0.05
CA PRO A 116 -16.73 -3.81 -0.17
C PRO A 116 -16.07 -2.68 0.64
N GLY A 117 -14.97 -2.97 1.34
CA GLY A 117 -14.33 -2.07 2.31
C GLY A 117 -15.04 -1.99 3.68
N ASN A 118 -16.36 -2.21 3.72
CA ASN A 118 -17.16 -2.21 4.95
C ASN A 118 -17.37 -3.60 5.58
N VAL A 119 -16.82 -4.67 5.00
CA VAL A 119 -16.87 -6.04 5.56
C VAL A 119 -16.40 -6.03 7.02
N GLY A 120 -17.28 -6.46 7.94
CA GLY A 120 -17.00 -6.48 9.38
C GLY A 120 -17.49 -5.27 10.19
N PHE A 121 -18.08 -4.23 9.58
CA PHE A 121 -18.77 -3.19 10.36
C PHE A 121 -20.15 -3.66 10.82
N VAL A 122 -20.31 -3.78 12.13
CA VAL A 122 -21.61 -3.90 12.81
C VAL A 122 -21.88 -2.57 13.49
N THR A 123 -22.69 -1.72 12.87
CA THR A 123 -23.09 -0.44 13.49
C THR A 123 -24.24 -0.69 14.46
N TYR A 124 -24.02 -0.43 15.75
CA TYR A 124 -25.06 -0.38 16.77
C TYR A 124 -25.59 1.04 16.88
N GLY A 125 -26.80 1.30 16.37
CA GLY A 125 -27.45 2.61 16.48
C GLY A 125 -26.72 3.79 15.82
N ALA A 126 -25.52 3.58 15.26
CA ALA A 126 -24.74 4.59 14.57
C ALA A 126 -25.29 4.82 13.16
N PRO A 127 -25.28 6.07 12.65
CA PRO A 127 -25.62 6.36 11.28
C PRO A 127 -24.78 5.50 10.33
N ARG A 128 -25.33 5.16 9.16
CA ARG A 128 -24.60 4.37 8.16
C ARG A 128 -23.23 5.01 7.94
N PRO A 129 -22.13 4.23 7.97
CA PRO A 129 -20.85 4.78 7.56
C PRO A 129 -21.03 5.35 6.16
N LEU A 130 -20.50 6.56 5.94
CA LEU A 130 -20.56 7.23 4.64
C LEU A 130 -20.13 6.22 3.57
N GLU A 131 -21.01 5.96 2.61
CA GLU A 131 -20.69 5.06 1.51
C GLU A 131 -19.56 5.69 0.70
N THR A 132 -18.52 4.89 0.43
CA THR A 132 -17.47 5.31 -0.50
C THR A 132 -18.10 5.44 -1.87
N GLN A 133 -18.08 6.65 -2.41
CA GLN A 133 -18.48 6.84 -3.80
C GLN A 133 -17.45 6.15 -4.69
N ILE A 134 -17.91 5.19 -5.49
CA ILE A 134 -17.07 4.54 -6.48
C ILE A 134 -16.88 5.55 -7.62
N ILE A 135 -15.77 6.28 -7.59
CA ILE A 135 -15.41 7.24 -8.64
C ILE A 135 -14.85 6.45 -9.84
N SER A 136 -15.40 6.71 -11.03
CA SER A 136 -14.96 6.06 -12.26
C SER A 136 -13.59 6.57 -12.71
N GLU A 137 -12.87 5.76 -13.49
CA GLU A 137 -11.56 6.15 -14.04
C GLU A 137 -11.67 7.39 -14.95
N GLU A 138 -12.76 7.51 -15.71
CA GLU A 138 -13.03 8.68 -16.56
C GLU A 138 -13.20 9.97 -15.73
N THR A 139 -13.89 9.87 -14.59
CA THR A 139 -14.05 10.98 -13.65
C THR A 139 -12.71 11.42 -13.07
N TRP A 140 -11.82 10.47 -12.77
CA TRP A 140 -10.46 10.80 -12.31
C TRP A 140 -9.61 11.49 -13.37
N LYS A 141 -9.65 11.03 -14.62
CA LYS A 141 -8.95 11.71 -15.74
C LYS A 141 -9.42 13.16 -15.93
N LEU A 142 -10.72 13.40 -15.73
CA LEU A 142 -11.28 14.75 -15.72
C LEU A 142 -10.74 15.60 -14.58
N ILE A 143 -10.68 15.05 -13.37
CA ILE A 143 -10.12 15.75 -12.20
C ILE A 143 -8.64 16.07 -12.40
N ASP A 144 -7.84 15.09 -12.85
CA ASP A 144 -6.41 15.28 -13.15
C ASP A 144 -6.22 16.40 -14.18
N GLY A 145 -7.02 16.41 -15.25
CA GLY A 145 -6.96 17.47 -16.27
C GLY A 145 -7.36 18.86 -15.76
N ILE A 146 -8.27 18.96 -14.79
CA ILE A 146 -8.61 20.24 -14.14
C ILE A 146 -7.45 20.71 -13.24
N TRP A 147 -6.81 19.77 -12.55
CA TRP A 147 -5.71 20.06 -11.64
C TRP A 147 -4.46 20.53 -12.39
N ASP A 148 -4.12 19.84 -13.49
CA ASP A 148 -3.00 20.21 -14.36
C ASP A 148 -3.18 21.61 -14.96
N LYS A 149 -4.39 21.95 -15.41
CA LYS A 149 -4.73 23.29 -15.90
C LYS A 149 -4.57 24.35 -14.81
N ARG A 150 -5.09 24.11 -13.61
CA ARG A 150 -4.93 25.03 -12.48
C ARG A 150 -3.45 25.26 -12.12
N ILE A 151 -2.61 24.23 -12.18
CA ILE A 151 -1.17 24.39 -11.94
C ILE A 151 -0.52 25.22 -13.03
N GLN A 152 -0.90 25.03 -14.30
CA GLN A 152 -0.40 25.84 -15.40
C GLN A 152 -0.79 27.31 -15.23
N GLU A 153 -2.05 27.58 -14.93
CA GLU A 153 -2.56 28.93 -14.66
C GLU A 153 -1.79 29.60 -13.51
N ILE A 154 -1.58 28.90 -12.39
CA ILE A 154 -0.81 29.43 -11.25
C ILE A 154 0.66 29.68 -11.65
N LYS A 155 1.27 28.80 -12.43
CA LYS A 155 2.66 29.00 -12.90
C LYS A 155 2.76 30.21 -13.81
N GLU A 156 1.79 30.42 -14.68
CA GLU A 156 1.72 31.58 -15.57
C GLU A 156 1.55 32.87 -14.75
N GLU A 157 0.62 32.91 -13.80
CA GLU A 157 0.44 34.05 -12.88
C GLU A 157 1.72 34.38 -12.10
N VAL A 158 2.37 33.37 -11.50
CA VAL A 158 3.62 33.55 -10.75
C VAL A 158 4.75 34.03 -11.67
N SER A 159 4.82 33.55 -12.91
CA SER A 159 5.84 34.01 -13.87
C SER A 159 5.64 35.47 -14.28
N ILE A 160 4.39 35.91 -14.40
CA ILE A 160 4.04 37.31 -14.68
C ILE A 160 4.42 38.20 -13.50
N GLU A 161 4.13 37.79 -12.26
CA GLU A 161 4.53 38.54 -11.06
C GLU A 161 6.06 38.68 -10.94
N ILE A 162 6.82 37.61 -11.23
CA ILE A 162 8.30 37.65 -11.22
C ILE A 162 8.84 38.60 -12.29
N GLU A 163 8.24 38.63 -13.49
CA GLU A 163 8.61 39.58 -14.54
C GLU A 163 8.29 41.04 -14.19
N GLU A 164 7.18 41.29 -13.48
CA GLU A 164 6.83 42.63 -13.04
C GLU A 164 7.73 43.13 -11.90
N ASP A 165 8.10 42.26 -10.97
CA ASP A 165 9.00 42.62 -9.86
C ASP A 165 10.44 42.80 -10.34
N THR A 166 10.93 42.00 -11.29
CA THR A 166 12.25 42.23 -11.91
C THR A 166 12.30 43.55 -12.68
N LYS A 167 11.21 43.99 -13.33
CA LYS A 167 11.13 45.30 -13.99
C LYS A 167 11.06 46.48 -13.01
N LYS A 168 10.55 46.29 -11.79
CA LYS A 168 10.54 47.32 -10.73
C LYS A 168 11.90 47.52 -10.06
N VAL A 169 12.74 46.48 -9.99
CA VAL A 169 14.08 46.54 -9.36
C VAL A 169 15.15 47.20 -10.26
N VAL A 170 14.90 47.29 -11.58
CA VAL A 170 15.86 47.83 -12.57
C VAL A 170 15.62 49.33 -12.87
N LYS A 171 14.71 50.00 -12.15
CA LYS A 171 14.38 51.43 -12.32
C LYS A 171 14.86 52.25 -11.13
#